data_AF-A0A7V2W6V9-F1
#
_entry.id   AF-A0A7V2W6V9-F1
#
_cell.length_a   1.000
_cell.length_b   1.000
_cell.length_c   1.000
_cell.angle_alpha   90.00
_cell.angle_beta   90.00
_cell.angle_gamma   90.00
#
_symmetry.space_group_name_H-M   'P 1'
#
loop_
_entity.id
_entity.type
_entity.pdbx_description
1 polymer ?
#
loop_
_entity_poly.entity_id
_entity_poly.type
_entity_poly.pdbx_seq_one_letter_code
_entity_poly.pdbx_strand_id
1 'polypeptide(L)'
;MAFDFKSIKSLFVVEEGNTGAKKAAPAKKAKAAADPKKAIVQESSSGQPGKVTDKFMQILLGALEKNNLPGVDYLEYKQSLKSLEKMPMEEKVRYQSAFAMAQAMGATPQKLVQTASHYLDVLKGEESKFQQALAGQQSSKIAARKEKIKQLESIIQQKTKQIQQLTQDLEKHKKEVGALSQEIDRATSKMETTKNNFIASYNALVSQILKDVENMKKYLK
;
A
#
# COMPACT_ATOMS: atom_id res chain seq x y z
N MET A 1 -0.77 -37.76 -27.52
CA MET A 1 -0.31 -36.43 -27.95
C MET A 1 -0.27 -35.56 -26.71
N ALA A 2 0.81 -34.81 -26.48
CA ALA A 2 0.83 -33.85 -25.37
C ALA A 2 -0.08 -32.67 -25.73
N PHE A 3 -0.98 -32.30 -24.83
CA PHE A 3 -1.75 -31.07 -24.95
C PHE A 3 -0.82 -29.88 -24.76
N ASP A 4 -0.92 -28.87 -25.63
CA ASP A 4 -0.21 -27.62 -25.47
C ASP A 4 -1.12 -26.54 -24.86
N PHE A 5 -0.51 -25.57 -24.20
CA PHE A 5 -1.24 -24.45 -23.59
C PHE A 5 -2.29 -23.79 -24.51
N LYS A 6 -1.98 -23.63 -25.80
CA LYS A 6 -2.87 -22.96 -26.76
C LYS A 6 -4.14 -23.77 -27.03
N SER A 7 -4.01 -25.09 -27.18
CA SER A 7 -5.16 -25.97 -27.37
C SER A 7 -6.07 -25.94 -26.15
N ILE A 8 -5.53 -26.09 -24.94
CA ILE A 8 -6.29 -26.05 -23.68
C ILE A 8 -6.96 -24.69 -23.49
N LYS A 9 -6.26 -23.56 -23.71
CA LYS A 9 -6.87 -22.22 -23.60
C LYS A 9 -8.09 -22.07 -24.49
N SER A 10 -8.02 -22.60 -25.70
CA SER A 10 -9.15 -22.56 -26.61
C SER A 10 -10.36 -23.35 -26.09
N LEU A 11 -10.17 -24.41 -25.30
CA LEU A 11 -11.27 -25.24 -24.78
C LEU A 11 -12.15 -24.51 -23.75
N PHE A 12 -11.60 -23.51 -23.08
CA PHE A 12 -12.23 -22.82 -21.95
C PHE A 12 -12.54 -21.35 -22.22
N VAL A 13 -11.94 -20.75 -23.25
CA VAL A 13 -12.19 -19.36 -23.66
C VAL A 13 -13.00 -19.36 -24.95
N VAL A 14 -14.24 -18.86 -24.88
CA VAL A 14 -15.03 -18.49 -26.05
C VAL A 14 -14.51 -17.12 -26.49
N GLU A 15 -13.82 -17.06 -27.64
CA GLU A 15 -13.57 -15.79 -28.32
C GLU A 15 -14.88 -15.32 -28.96
N GLU A 16 -15.70 -14.56 -28.25
CA GLU A 16 -16.73 -13.74 -28.87
C GLU A 16 -16.88 -12.38 -28.17
N GLY A 17 -17.11 -11.37 -29.00
CA GLY A 17 -17.24 -9.98 -28.62
C GLY A 17 -18.35 -9.71 -27.59
N ASN A 18 -18.08 -8.67 -26.81
CA ASN A 18 -19.02 -7.80 -26.12
C ASN A 18 -20.51 -8.19 -26.21
N THR A 19 -21.02 -8.90 -25.22
CA THR A 19 -22.47 -8.96 -24.97
C THR A 19 -22.78 -8.61 -23.51
N GLY A 20 -23.13 -7.33 -23.36
CA GLY A 20 -24.22 -6.82 -22.52
C GLY A 20 -24.52 -7.50 -21.19
N ALA A 21 -24.15 -6.80 -20.12
CA ALA A 21 -24.72 -6.99 -18.79
C ALA A 21 -26.26 -6.97 -18.83
N LYS A 22 -26.91 -8.06 -18.40
CA LYS A 22 -28.32 -8.05 -17.98
C LYS A 22 -28.41 -8.35 -16.49
N LYS A 23 -29.03 -7.39 -15.78
CA LYS A 23 -29.37 -7.41 -14.36
C LYS A 23 -30.21 -8.64 -13.99
N ALA A 24 -29.86 -9.28 -12.88
CA ALA A 24 -30.66 -10.33 -12.26
C ALA A 24 -31.71 -9.73 -11.30
N ALA A 25 -32.92 -10.31 -11.33
CA ALA A 25 -33.99 -10.13 -10.34
C ALA A 25 -34.13 -11.44 -9.50
N PRO A 26 -34.74 -11.40 -8.30
CA PRO A 26 -34.44 -12.35 -7.21
C PRO A 26 -35.21 -13.67 -7.30
N ALA A 27 -34.55 -14.73 -6.79
CA ALA A 27 -34.98 -16.13 -6.82
C ALA A 27 -36.00 -16.51 -5.74
N LYS A 28 -36.97 -17.37 -6.09
CA LYS A 28 -37.75 -18.19 -5.15
C LYS A 28 -37.10 -19.57 -4.98
N LYS A 29 -37.13 -20.05 -3.73
CA LYS A 29 -36.56 -21.32 -3.24
C LYS A 29 -37.28 -22.57 -3.76
N ALA A 30 -36.52 -23.62 -4.07
CA ALA A 30 -36.94 -25.03 -3.95
C ALA A 30 -35.71 -25.93 -3.68
N LYS A 31 -35.97 -27.06 -2.99
CA LYS A 31 -35.02 -27.90 -2.24
C LYS A 31 -34.21 -28.93 -3.06
N ALA A 32 -32.96 -29.11 -2.61
CA ALA A 32 -32.16 -30.33 -2.44
C ALA A 32 -32.11 -31.40 -3.55
N ALA A 33 -31.04 -31.31 -4.35
CA ALA A 33 -30.25 -32.43 -4.86
C ALA A 33 -28.76 -32.11 -4.58
N ALA A 34 -27.91 -33.11 -4.36
CA ALA A 34 -26.50 -32.93 -3.98
C ALA A 34 -25.79 -31.97 -4.96
N ASP A 35 -25.48 -30.77 -4.47
CA ASP A 35 -25.14 -29.60 -5.27
C ASP A 35 -23.64 -29.63 -5.67
N PRO A 36 -23.29 -29.54 -6.97
CA PRO A 36 -21.90 -29.32 -7.43
C PRO A 36 -21.30 -27.96 -6.99
N LYS A 37 -22.08 -27.12 -6.29
CA LYS A 37 -21.74 -25.74 -5.90
C LYS A 37 -20.59 -25.59 -4.91
N LYS A 38 -20.03 -26.68 -4.36
CA LYS A 38 -18.99 -26.58 -3.32
C LYS A 38 -17.59 -26.25 -3.85
N ALA A 39 -17.40 -26.24 -5.18
CA ALA A 39 -16.11 -25.94 -5.82
C ALA A 39 -15.95 -24.47 -6.27
N ILE A 40 -16.97 -23.63 -6.12
CA ILE A 40 -16.93 -22.22 -6.57
C ILE A 40 -16.53 -21.32 -5.39
N VAL A 41 -15.42 -20.63 -5.55
CA VAL A 41 -14.87 -19.66 -4.59
C VAL A 41 -15.60 -18.33 -4.73
N GLN A 42 -16.01 -17.72 -3.62
CA GLN A 42 -16.65 -16.40 -3.63
C GLN A 42 -15.62 -15.28 -3.65
N GLU A 43 -15.82 -14.28 -4.52
CA GLU A 43 -15.03 -13.06 -4.53
C GLU A 43 -15.26 -12.24 -3.25
N SER A 44 -14.23 -11.54 -2.78
CA SER A 44 -14.34 -10.64 -1.63
C SER A 44 -15.21 -9.43 -1.95
N SER A 45 -16.05 -9.01 -1.00
CA SER A 45 -16.84 -7.78 -1.11
C SER A 45 -16.00 -6.49 -1.02
N SER A 46 -14.75 -6.59 -0.56
CA SER A 46 -13.80 -5.48 -0.48
C SER A 46 -12.94 -5.41 -1.73
N GLY A 47 -13.30 -4.55 -2.68
CA GLY A 47 -12.55 -4.33 -3.92
C GLY A 47 -13.45 -4.16 -5.14
N GLN A 48 -12.85 -4.02 -6.32
CA GLN A 48 -13.61 -4.13 -7.57
C GLN A 48 -13.82 -5.60 -7.91
N PRO A 49 -14.95 -5.95 -8.57
CA PRO A 49 -15.18 -7.30 -9.07
C PRO A 49 -14.03 -7.81 -9.92
N GLY A 50 -13.78 -9.11 -9.83
CA GLY A 50 -12.75 -9.79 -10.61
C GLY A 50 -12.98 -9.66 -12.11
N LYS A 51 -11.88 -9.62 -12.86
CA LYS A 51 -11.90 -9.79 -14.31
C LYS A 51 -11.07 -11.01 -14.65
N VAL A 52 -11.56 -11.82 -15.57
CA VAL A 52 -10.76 -12.90 -16.17
C VAL A 52 -9.61 -12.24 -16.93
N THR A 53 -8.38 -12.54 -16.55
CA THR A 53 -7.19 -12.00 -17.21
C THR A 53 -6.34 -13.14 -17.77
N ASP A 54 -5.65 -12.86 -18.88
CA ASP A 54 -4.78 -13.83 -19.53
C ASP A 54 -3.69 -14.37 -18.59
N LYS A 55 -3.18 -13.54 -17.68
CA LYS A 55 -2.14 -13.94 -16.72
C LYS A 55 -2.62 -15.05 -15.78
N PHE A 56 -3.77 -14.89 -15.15
CA PHE A 56 -4.29 -15.91 -14.24
C PHE A 56 -4.78 -17.14 -15.01
N MET A 57 -5.35 -16.94 -16.20
CA MET A 57 -5.72 -18.04 -17.08
C MET A 57 -4.49 -18.87 -17.50
N GLN A 58 -3.37 -18.23 -17.81
CA GLN A 58 -2.10 -18.91 -18.11
C GLN A 58 -1.60 -19.77 -16.96
N ILE A 59 -1.66 -19.27 -15.73
CA ILE A 59 -1.23 -20.00 -14.53
C ILE A 59 -2.11 -21.23 -14.31
N LEU A 60 -3.44 -21.05 -14.37
CA LEU A 60 -4.39 -22.14 -14.11
C LEU A 60 -4.32 -23.22 -15.19
N LEU A 61 -4.32 -22.85 -16.48
CA LEU A 61 -4.23 -23.82 -17.57
C LEU A 61 -2.86 -24.50 -17.62
N GLY A 62 -1.78 -23.78 -17.31
CA GLY A 62 -0.45 -24.38 -17.20
C GLY A 62 -0.36 -25.39 -16.04
N ALA A 63 -1.14 -25.21 -14.97
CA ALA A 63 -1.25 -26.21 -13.91
C ALA A 63 -2.03 -27.45 -14.38
N LEU A 64 -3.08 -27.28 -15.18
CA LEU A 64 -3.80 -28.41 -15.79
C LEU A 64 -2.90 -29.20 -16.75
N GLU A 65 -2.17 -28.52 -17.63
CA GLU A 65 -1.23 -29.14 -18.59
C GLU A 65 -0.15 -29.97 -17.88
N LYS A 66 0.44 -29.44 -16.80
CA LYS A 66 1.44 -30.15 -16.00
C LYS A 66 0.89 -31.37 -15.27
N ASN A 67 -0.43 -31.42 -15.05
CA ASN A 67 -1.12 -32.52 -14.38
C ASN A 67 -2.00 -33.32 -15.35
N ASN A 68 -1.72 -33.25 -16.66
CA ASN A 68 -2.45 -33.98 -17.69
C ASN A 68 -2.32 -35.49 -17.48
N LEU A 69 -3.41 -36.23 -17.63
CA LEU A 69 -3.43 -37.67 -17.42
C LEU A 69 -3.14 -38.40 -18.75
N PRO A 70 -2.55 -39.61 -18.69
CA PRO A 70 -2.37 -40.42 -19.90
C PRO A 70 -3.70 -41.06 -20.33
N GLY A 71 -3.92 -41.12 -21.65
CA GLY A 71 -5.11 -41.75 -22.25
C GLY A 71 -6.18 -40.73 -22.64
N VAL A 72 -7.41 -41.20 -22.85
CA VAL A 72 -8.55 -40.31 -23.13
C VAL A 72 -9.18 -39.88 -21.81
N ASP A 73 -9.07 -38.59 -21.50
CA ASP A 73 -9.55 -37.98 -20.27
C ASP A 73 -10.54 -36.82 -20.54
N TYR A 74 -10.93 -36.11 -19.49
CA TYR A 74 -11.86 -34.98 -19.55
C TYR A 74 -11.43 -33.89 -20.54
N LEU A 75 -10.14 -33.57 -20.66
CA LEU A 75 -9.63 -32.53 -21.55
C LEU A 75 -9.73 -32.95 -23.03
N GLU A 76 -9.38 -34.20 -23.36
CA GLU A 76 -9.59 -34.76 -24.71
C GLU A 76 -11.08 -34.79 -25.06
N TYR A 77 -11.91 -35.23 -24.11
CA TYR A 77 -13.37 -35.25 -24.29
C TYR A 77 -13.93 -33.84 -24.53
N LYS A 78 -13.46 -32.85 -23.77
CA LYS A 78 -13.83 -31.44 -23.96
C LYS A 78 -13.37 -30.90 -25.32
N GLN A 79 -12.23 -31.33 -25.83
CA GLN A 79 -11.76 -31.00 -27.17
C GLN A 79 -12.65 -31.61 -28.26
N SER A 80 -13.09 -32.86 -28.11
CA SER A 80 -14.04 -33.49 -29.03
C SER A 80 -15.37 -32.73 -29.03
N LEU A 81 -15.89 -32.35 -27.86
CA LEU A 81 -17.09 -31.51 -27.74
C LEU A 81 -16.96 -30.18 -28.48
N LYS A 82 -15.83 -29.49 -28.32
CA LYS A 82 -15.57 -28.22 -29.00
C LYS A 82 -15.48 -28.39 -30.52
N SER A 83 -14.90 -29.48 -31.00
CA SER A 83 -14.84 -29.76 -32.45
C SER A 83 -16.23 -29.97 -33.06
N LEU A 84 -17.12 -30.63 -32.31
CA LEU A 84 -18.51 -30.89 -32.74
C LEU A 84 -19.43 -29.67 -32.60
N GLU A 85 -19.03 -28.62 -31.88
CA GLU A 85 -19.81 -27.38 -31.74
C GLU A 85 -19.98 -26.62 -33.05
N LYS A 86 -19.09 -26.84 -34.02
CA LYS A 86 -19.18 -26.27 -35.37
C LYS A 86 -20.30 -26.88 -36.22
N MET A 87 -20.93 -27.96 -35.75
CA MET A 87 -22.03 -28.64 -36.45
C MET A 87 -23.38 -28.27 -35.83
N PRO A 88 -24.44 -28.05 -36.62
CA PRO A 88 -25.78 -27.76 -36.11
C PRO A 88 -26.41 -29.04 -35.55
N MET A 89 -26.07 -29.36 -34.30
CA MET A 89 -26.55 -30.53 -33.59
C MET A 89 -26.97 -30.16 -32.17
N GLU A 90 -28.01 -30.84 -31.67
CA GLU A 90 -28.46 -30.66 -30.29
C GLU A 90 -27.38 -31.06 -29.28
N GLU A 91 -27.34 -30.35 -28.14
CA GLU A 91 -26.33 -30.54 -27.10
C GLU A 91 -26.25 -32.00 -26.63
N LYS A 92 -27.39 -32.64 -26.39
CA LYS A 92 -27.44 -34.04 -25.97
C LYS A 92 -26.76 -34.96 -27.00
N VAL A 93 -27.06 -34.77 -28.28
CA VAL A 93 -26.47 -35.54 -29.38
C VAL A 93 -24.96 -35.25 -29.47
N ARG A 94 -24.53 -34.01 -29.21
CA ARG A 94 -23.12 -33.61 -29.20
C ARG A 94 -22.32 -34.36 -28.14
N TYR A 95 -22.84 -34.43 -26.92
CA TYR A 95 -22.22 -35.17 -25.83
C TYR A 95 -22.21 -36.68 -26.10
N GLN A 96 -23.28 -37.24 -26.64
CA GLN A 96 -23.33 -38.66 -27.00
C GLN A 96 -22.32 -39.01 -28.12
N SER A 97 -22.22 -38.18 -29.16
CA SER A 97 -21.28 -38.38 -30.26
C SER A 97 -19.82 -38.22 -29.82
N ALA A 98 -19.51 -37.20 -29.00
CA ALA A 98 -18.18 -37.05 -28.41
C ALA A 98 -17.82 -38.26 -27.54
N PHE A 99 -18.79 -38.78 -26.77
CA PHE A 99 -18.56 -39.91 -25.88
C PHE A 99 -18.37 -41.21 -26.66
N ALA A 100 -19.12 -41.44 -27.74
CA ALA A 100 -18.94 -42.60 -28.60
C ALA A 100 -17.52 -42.66 -29.21
N MET A 101 -16.98 -41.50 -29.63
CA MET A 101 -15.59 -41.40 -30.09
C MET A 101 -14.58 -41.70 -28.98
N ALA A 102 -14.79 -41.12 -27.78
CA ALA A 102 -13.94 -41.38 -26.63
C ALA A 102 -14.00 -42.86 -26.17
N GLN A 103 -15.17 -43.48 -26.23
CA GLN A 103 -15.40 -44.88 -25.84
C GLN A 103 -14.69 -45.84 -26.78
N ALA A 104 -14.68 -45.57 -28.10
CA ALA A 104 -13.91 -46.34 -29.07
C ALA A 104 -12.40 -46.32 -28.77
N MET A 105 -11.93 -45.29 -28.06
CA MET A 105 -10.54 -45.13 -27.60
C MET A 105 -10.33 -45.57 -26.14
N GLY A 106 -11.32 -46.25 -25.53
CA GLY A 106 -11.20 -46.84 -24.18
C GLY A 106 -11.69 -45.96 -23.02
N ALA A 107 -12.32 -44.81 -23.27
CA ALA A 107 -12.91 -44.00 -22.20
C ALA A 107 -14.20 -44.62 -21.64
N THR A 108 -14.42 -44.46 -20.34
CA THR A 108 -15.69 -44.78 -19.68
C THR A 108 -16.28 -43.52 -19.03
N PRO A 109 -17.61 -43.44 -18.82
CA PRO A 109 -18.21 -42.29 -18.16
C PRO A 109 -17.60 -42.05 -16.77
N GLN A 110 -17.35 -43.12 -16.02
CA GLN A 110 -16.73 -43.07 -14.70
C GLN A 110 -15.30 -42.50 -14.78
N LYS A 111 -14.51 -42.92 -15.79
CA LYS A 111 -13.15 -42.40 -15.99
C LYS A 111 -13.15 -40.92 -16.32
N LEU A 112 -14.05 -40.45 -17.20
CA LEU A 112 -14.17 -39.03 -17.55
C LEU A 112 -14.53 -38.18 -16.34
N VAL A 113 -15.49 -38.62 -15.53
CA VAL A 113 -15.87 -37.94 -14.27
C VAL A 113 -14.71 -37.92 -13.29
N GLN A 114 -14.00 -39.04 -13.11
CA GLN A 114 -12.84 -39.12 -12.23
C GLN A 114 -11.71 -38.18 -12.67
N THR A 115 -11.44 -38.10 -13.98
CA THR A 115 -10.41 -37.21 -14.53
C THR A 115 -10.81 -35.74 -14.40
N ALA A 116 -12.12 -35.43 -14.54
CA ALA A 116 -12.63 -34.08 -14.29
C ALA A 116 -12.45 -33.68 -12.81
N SER A 117 -12.73 -34.59 -11.87
CA SER A 117 -12.47 -34.38 -10.44
C SER A 117 -10.99 -34.14 -10.15
N HIS A 118 -10.08 -34.89 -10.78
CA HIS A 118 -8.64 -34.66 -10.66
C HIS A 118 -8.25 -33.23 -11.07
N TYR A 119 -8.74 -32.73 -12.21
CA TYR A 119 -8.46 -31.36 -12.64
C TYR A 119 -9.05 -30.30 -11.72
N LEU A 120 -10.23 -30.55 -11.12
CA LEU A 120 -10.78 -29.67 -10.09
C LEU A 120 -9.90 -29.64 -8.82
N ASP A 121 -9.36 -30.78 -8.40
CA ASP A 121 -8.45 -30.84 -7.25
C ASP A 121 -7.11 -30.12 -7.54
N VAL A 122 -6.60 -30.20 -8.77
CA VAL A 122 -5.44 -29.41 -9.22
C VAL A 122 -5.72 -27.92 -9.10
N LEU A 123 -6.87 -27.45 -9.60
CA LEU A 123 -7.26 -26.04 -9.52
C LEU A 123 -7.46 -25.58 -8.07
N LYS A 124 -8.02 -26.43 -7.21
CA LYS A 124 -8.13 -26.18 -5.77
C LYS A 124 -6.76 -26.08 -5.09
N GLY A 125 -5.79 -26.88 -5.53
CA GLY A 125 -4.40 -26.75 -5.09
C GLY A 125 -3.79 -25.40 -5.47
N GLU A 126 -4.01 -24.93 -6.69
CA GLU A 126 -3.55 -23.61 -7.14
C GLU A 126 -4.25 -22.46 -6.41
N GLU A 127 -5.54 -22.59 -6.13
CA GLU A 127 -6.30 -21.66 -5.29
C GLU A 127 -5.66 -21.55 -3.88
N SER A 128 -5.37 -22.69 -3.25
CA SER A 128 -4.75 -22.70 -1.92
C SER A 128 -3.35 -22.06 -1.92
N LYS A 129 -2.53 -22.31 -2.94
CA LYS A 129 -1.20 -21.68 -3.08
C LYS A 129 -1.34 -20.17 -3.26
N PHE A 130 -2.31 -19.73 -4.07
CA PHE A 130 -2.58 -18.32 -4.28
C PHE A 130 -3.00 -17.63 -2.97
N GLN A 131 -3.90 -18.22 -2.20
CA GLN A 131 -4.33 -17.68 -0.89
C GLN A 131 -3.16 -17.57 0.10
N GLN A 132 -2.30 -18.59 0.16
CA GLN A 132 -1.10 -18.55 1.02
C GLN A 132 -0.12 -17.44 0.58
N ALA A 133 0.15 -17.33 -0.72
CA ALA A 133 1.01 -16.27 -1.24
C ALA A 133 0.44 -14.87 -0.97
N LEU A 134 -0.88 -14.70 -1.12
CA LEU A 134 -1.57 -13.46 -0.81
C LEU A 134 -1.48 -13.12 0.68
N ALA A 135 -1.74 -14.08 1.57
CA ALA A 135 -1.62 -13.89 3.01
C ALA A 135 -0.18 -13.53 3.42
N GLY A 136 0.83 -14.19 2.85
CA GLY A 136 2.24 -13.87 3.08
C GLY A 136 2.61 -12.45 2.59
N GLN A 137 2.12 -12.06 1.41
CA GLN A 137 2.34 -10.71 0.88
C GLN A 137 1.62 -9.63 1.71
N GLN A 138 0.39 -9.89 2.15
CA GLN A 138 -0.35 -9.00 3.02
C GLN A 138 0.36 -8.84 4.37
N SER A 139 0.72 -9.95 5.01
CA SER A 139 1.41 -9.97 6.30
C SER A 139 2.72 -9.20 6.23
N SER A 140 3.60 -9.50 5.26
CA SER A 140 4.90 -8.82 5.13
C SER A 140 4.78 -7.33 4.86
N LYS A 141 3.93 -6.91 3.91
CA LYS A 141 3.76 -5.48 3.57
C LYS A 141 3.10 -4.70 4.70
N ILE A 142 2.06 -5.26 5.32
CA ILE A 142 1.33 -4.58 6.40
C ILE A 142 2.18 -4.54 7.68
N ALA A 143 2.87 -5.63 8.03
CA ALA A 143 3.75 -5.67 9.20
C ALA A 143 4.90 -4.67 9.08
N ALA A 144 5.60 -4.63 7.93
CA ALA A 144 6.67 -3.67 7.70
C ALA A 144 6.18 -2.22 7.78
N ARG A 145 4.98 -1.92 7.28
CA ARG A 145 4.36 -0.59 7.38
C ARG A 145 3.99 -0.25 8.83
N LYS A 146 3.40 -1.19 9.58
CA LYS A 146 3.09 -1.00 11.01
C LYS A 146 4.34 -0.73 11.83
N GLU A 147 5.41 -1.47 11.60
CA GLU A 147 6.68 -1.26 12.30
C GLU A 147 7.29 0.10 11.96
N LYS A 148 7.19 0.53 10.69
CA LYS A 148 7.64 1.86 10.29
C LYS A 148 6.83 2.98 10.95
N ILE A 149 5.51 2.81 11.09
CA ILE A 149 4.65 3.76 11.81
C ILE A 149 5.12 3.88 13.26
N LYS A 150 5.30 2.76 13.96
CA LYS A 150 5.75 2.74 15.36
C LYS A 150 7.12 3.42 15.54
N GLN A 151 8.05 3.18 14.61
CA GLN A 151 9.35 3.86 14.61
C GLN A 151 9.21 5.38 14.44
N LEU A 152 8.37 5.81 13.49
CA LEU A 152 8.12 7.24 13.25
C LEU A 152 7.45 7.90 14.45
N GLU A 153 6.48 7.25 15.09
CA GLU A 153 5.84 7.73 16.32
C GLU A 153 6.86 7.93 17.45
N SER A 154 7.78 6.98 17.65
CA SER A 154 8.87 7.11 18.63
C SER A 154 9.79 8.29 18.31
N ILE A 155 10.16 8.49 17.03
CA ILE A 155 10.99 9.61 16.59
C ILE A 155 10.27 10.93 16.83
N ILE A 156 8.96 11.02 16.51
CA ILE A 156 8.14 12.19 16.76
C ILE A 156 8.17 12.53 18.24
N GLN A 157 7.91 11.57 19.13
CA GLN A 157 7.94 11.81 20.58
C GLN A 157 9.30 12.33 21.07
N GLN A 158 10.40 11.73 20.60
CA GLN A 158 11.75 12.18 20.96
C GLN A 158 12.02 13.61 20.48
N LYS A 159 11.65 13.93 19.24
CA LYS A 159 11.83 15.26 18.65
C LYS A 159 10.95 16.31 19.34
N THR A 160 9.73 15.96 19.73
CA THR A 160 8.87 16.84 20.53
C THR A 160 9.50 17.18 21.87
N LYS A 161 10.10 16.20 22.58
CA LYS A 161 10.84 16.47 23.83
C LYS A 161 12.04 17.39 23.61
N GLN A 162 12.79 17.20 22.52
CA GLN A 162 13.91 18.08 22.16
C GLN A 162 13.45 19.51 21.89
N ILE A 163 12.34 19.70 21.16
CA ILE A 163 11.75 21.02 20.92
C ILE A 163 11.36 21.70 22.24
N GLN A 164 10.77 20.95 23.18
CA GLN A 164 10.41 21.51 24.49
C GLN A 164 11.64 22.01 25.27
N GLN A 165 12.71 21.22 25.31
CA GLN A 165 13.97 21.60 25.97
C GLN A 165 14.60 22.83 25.31
N LEU A 166 14.74 22.82 23.98
CA LEU A 166 15.28 23.96 23.24
C LEU A 166 14.44 25.23 23.44
N THR A 167 13.12 25.10 23.56
CA THR A 167 12.23 26.23 23.86
C THR A 167 12.49 26.81 25.25
N GLN A 168 12.68 25.95 26.26
CA GLN A 168 13.00 26.37 27.62
C GLN A 168 14.35 27.09 27.69
N ASP A 169 15.37 26.55 27.01
CA ASP A 169 16.71 27.16 26.95
C ASP A 169 16.67 28.52 26.24
N LEU A 170 15.91 28.63 25.15
CA LEU A 170 15.73 29.89 24.42
C LEU A 170 15.10 30.97 25.30
N GLU A 171 14.07 30.64 26.07
CA GLU A 171 13.45 31.59 27.00
C GLU A 171 14.38 31.96 28.17
N LYS A 172 15.22 31.03 28.63
CA LYS A 172 16.26 31.34 29.63
C LYS A 172 17.27 32.34 29.09
N HIS A 173 17.82 32.09 27.90
CA HIS A 173 18.82 33.00 27.30
C HIS A 173 18.23 34.38 26.97
N LYS A 174 16.97 34.47 26.52
CA LYS A 174 16.31 35.77 26.31
C LYS A 174 16.24 36.60 27.60
N LYS A 175 15.90 35.96 28.73
CA LYS A 175 15.86 36.63 30.02
C LYS A 175 17.25 37.12 30.45
N GLU A 176 18.26 36.28 30.25
CA GLU A 176 19.65 36.61 30.57
C GLU A 176 20.16 37.79 29.74
N VAL A 177 19.89 37.79 28.42
CA VAL A 177 20.19 38.94 27.55
C VAL A 177 19.52 40.21 28.05
N GLY A 178 18.23 40.15 28.39
CA GLY A 178 17.50 41.31 28.91
C GLY A 178 18.09 41.86 30.21
N ALA A 179 18.49 40.98 31.13
CA ALA A 179 19.14 41.37 32.39
C ALA A 179 20.50 42.03 32.15
N LEU A 180 21.35 41.40 31.32
CA LEU A 180 22.68 41.93 31.00
C LEU A 180 22.59 43.29 30.27
N SER A 181 21.64 43.46 29.35
CA SER A 181 21.42 44.76 28.70
C SER A 181 21.07 45.86 29.71
N GLN A 182 20.19 45.57 30.68
CA GLN A 182 19.85 46.54 31.74
C GLN A 182 21.03 46.86 32.64
N GLU A 183 21.89 45.88 32.95
CA GLU A 183 23.11 46.10 33.72
C GLU A 183 24.10 46.99 32.96
N ILE A 184 24.29 46.75 31.66
CA ILE A 184 25.13 47.56 30.78
C ILE A 184 24.61 49.01 30.74
N ASP A 185 23.32 49.22 30.56
CA ASP A 185 22.72 50.56 30.51
C ASP A 185 22.92 51.32 31.83
N ARG A 186 22.72 50.64 32.97
CA ARG A 186 22.93 51.21 34.30
C ARG A 186 24.40 51.56 34.53
N ALA A 187 25.32 50.68 34.16
CA ALA A 187 26.75 50.92 34.30
C ALA A 187 27.20 52.10 33.43
N THR A 188 26.74 52.15 32.18
CA THR A 188 27.04 53.23 31.23
C THR A 188 26.51 54.58 31.74
N SER A 189 25.25 54.62 32.20
CA SER A 189 24.64 55.82 32.77
C SER A 189 25.40 56.34 33.99
N LYS A 190 25.80 55.46 34.92
CA LYS A 190 26.62 55.83 36.08
C LYS A 190 27.99 56.38 35.68
N MET A 191 28.63 55.77 34.69
CA MET A 191 29.93 56.21 34.18
C MET A 191 29.83 57.61 33.56
N GLU A 192 28.84 57.85 32.69
CA GLU A 192 28.62 59.17 32.10
C GLU A 192 28.22 60.21 33.15
N THR A 193 27.41 59.84 34.14
CA THR A 193 27.11 60.74 35.28
C THR A 193 28.39 61.13 36.03
N THR A 194 29.26 60.17 36.32
CA THR A 194 30.53 60.42 37.02
C THR A 194 31.44 61.33 36.21
N LYS A 195 31.56 61.09 34.90
CA LYS A 195 32.30 61.93 33.97
C LYS A 195 31.74 63.35 33.91
N ASN A 196 30.42 63.50 33.78
CA ASN A 196 29.75 64.80 33.75
C ASN A 196 29.96 65.58 35.04
N ASN A 197 29.85 64.91 36.19
CA ASN A 197 30.13 65.51 37.50
C ASN A 197 31.57 66.01 37.59
N PHE A 198 32.56 65.19 37.17
CA PHE A 198 33.96 65.60 37.14
C PHE A 198 34.19 66.82 36.24
N ILE A 199 33.68 66.81 35.01
CA ILE A 199 33.82 67.92 34.05
C ILE A 199 33.17 69.19 34.61
N ALA A 200 31.98 69.09 35.20
CA ALA A 200 31.29 70.23 35.81
C ALA A 200 32.12 70.83 36.96
N SER A 201 32.63 69.99 37.88
CA SER A 201 33.49 70.44 38.97
C SER A 201 34.80 71.06 38.48
N TYR A 202 35.44 70.46 37.48
CA TYR A 202 36.65 71.00 36.85
C TYR A 202 36.40 72.38 36.24
N ASN A 203 35.35 72.51 35.42
CA ASN A 203 35.00 73.78 34.77
C ASN A 203 34.66 74.87 35.77
N ALA A 204 33.98 74.54 36.88
CA ALA A 204 33.68 75.48 37.94
C ALA A 204 34.96 76.02 38.61
N LEU A 205 35.91 75.14 38.92
CA LEU A 205 37.18 75.52 39.52
C LEU A 205 38.03 76.37 38.57
N VAL A 206 38.14 75.96 37.30
CA VAL A 206 38.84 76.74 36.26
C VAL A 206 38.22 78.12 36.10
N SER A 207 36.90 78.23 36.03
CA SER A 207 36.20 79.51 35.89
C SER A 207 36.45 80.43 37.08
N GLN A 208 36.47 79.89 38.29
CA GLN A 208 36.78 80.65 39.50
C GLN A 208 38.22 81.18 39.48
N ILE A 209 39.20 80.33 39.15
CA ILE A 209 40.61 80.73 39.03
C ILE A 209 40.79 81.81 37.96
N LEU A 210 40.17 81.65 36.79
CA LEU A 210 40.24 82.65 35.71
C LEU A 210 39.68 83.99 36.16
N LYS A 211 38.53 84.00 36.85
CA LYS A 211 37.92 85.21 37.41
C LYS A 211 38.80 85.87 38.47
N ASP A 212 39.41 85.07 39.34
CA ASP A 212 40.34 85.57 40.36
C ASP A 212 41.59 86.19 39.72
N VAL A 213 42.15 85.55 38.68
CA VAL A 213 43.27 86.10 37.89
C VAL A 213 42.90 87.42 37.21
N GLU A 214 41.70 87.54 36.63
CA GLU A 214 41.21 88.79 36.05
C GLU A 214 41.10 89.90 37.11
N ASN A 215 40.54 89.59 38.27
CA ASN A 215 40.44 90.53 39.38
C ASN A 215 41.83 90.97 39.89
N MET A 216 42.78 90.03 40.03
CA MET A 216 44.16 90.34 40.42
C MET A 216 44.81 91.31 39.43
N LYS A 217 44.66 91.07 38.13
CA LYS A 217 45.18 91.97 37.07
C LYS A 217 44.56 93.38 37.13
N LYS A 218 43.32 93.50 37.61
CA LYS A 218 42.57 94.76 37.67
C LYS A 218 42.87 95.58 38.92
N TYR A 219 42.94 94.94 40.09
CA TYR A 219 42.94 95.64 41.38
C TYR A 219 44.31 95.69 42.08
N LEU A 220 45.28 94.86 41.69
CA LEU A 220 46.62 94.83 42.31
C LEU A 220 47.65 95.69 41.54
N LYS A 221 47.20 96.81 40.96
CA LYS A 221 48.07 97.82 40.32
C LYS A 221 48.44 98.92 41.30
#